data_AF-A0A0G4GYQ4-F1
#
_entry.id   AF-A0A0G4GYQ4-F1
#
_cell.length_a   1.000
_cell.length_b   1.000
_cell.length_c   1.000
_cell.angle_alpha   90.00
_cell.angle_beta   90.00
_cell.angle_gamma   90.00
#
_symmetry.space_group_name_H-M   'P 1'
#
loop_
_entity.id
_entity.type
_entity.pdbx_description
1 polymer ?
#
loop_
_entity_poly.entity_id
_entity_poly.type
_entity_poly.pdbx_seq_one_letter_code
_entity_poly.pdbx_strand_id
1 'polypeptide(L)'
;MQVSSSTSSEDAGGSMSGGVMNINVGGFTMAFPSGVLLREGLRGTCVAVLLHRFDDWMLQDADGILFIDADPLYFLWLCEKLYRLKHGWVDEIKIFDAVQPIPFYHDIFFAESPIAIDKPTEDSESQPAFRSFIDKMGVFIKSLAVRGGRGGAEVLTVTVDGRTVATTDATLADFDTLNDRFTKYGATPIVDVSAHHVDLIVDFARRCRLSPEGAVVPPPTCANQDELVRVSEMYGVLEAMYPNILANDVMQTLLIMIGKKQPNTTCLYKSSLHGSSYASLAQRVVGRRGLLFVIKCDDTNTIAAFADTKLHLLADPASQLRFRCPVSLFSVCGAFEEGITKIDLPQDQQAVWVAGTQGGVTDEEGKPWGKVCIAGGRLWLGDGEYGPTDDLLNCRQWVEKKELEICGQDHHQQGGEPLWRQDLQLLRSECGGLPGVEFCAGRPHPV
;
A
#
# COMPACT_ATOMS: atom_id res chain seq x y z
N MET A 1 18.73 -78.96 14.88
CA MET A 1 17.94 -78.27 15.92
C MET A 1 18.22 -76.79 15.77
N GLN A 2 17.30 -76.07 15.12
CA GLN A 2 17.43 -74.66 14.79
C GLN A 2 16.37 -73.92 15.59
N VAL A 3 16.81 -72.97 16.41
CA VAL A 3 15.98 -72.21 17.34
C VAL A 3 15.33 -71.07 16.58
N SER A 4 14.01 -71.06 16.55
CA SER A 4 13.17 -69.97 16.06
C SER A 4 13.13 -68.86 17.11
N SER A 5 13.64 -67.66 16.82
CA SER A 5 13.33 -66.47 17.62
C SER A 5 12.22 -65.68 16.94
N SER A 6 11.11 -65.57 17.66
CA SER A 6 9.97 -64.72 17.34
C SER A 6 10.27 -63.31 17.86
N THR A 7 10.53 -62.37 16.97
CA THR A 7 10.50 -60.93 17.29
C THR A 7 9.07 -60.42 17.19
N SER A 8 8.50 -60.09 18.34
CA SER A 8 7.26 -59.35 18.50
C SER A 8 7.44 -57.92 18.00
N SER A 9 6.70 -57.55 16.96
CA SER A 9 6.48 -56.17 16.54
C SER A 9 5.49 -55.52 17.50
N GLU A 10 6.00 -54.72 18.44
CA GLU A 10 5.18 -53.72 19.14
C GLU A 10 4.92 -52.56 18.17
N ASP A 11 3.74 -52.59 17.57
CA ASP A 11 3.14 -51.42 16.94
C ASP A 11 2.92 -50.35 18.01
N ALA A 12 3.86 -49.42 18.13
CA ALA A 12 3.67 -48.17 18.84
C ALA A 12 2.76 -47.25 18.02
N GLY A 13 1.47 -47.58 17.98
CA GLY A 13 0.39 -46.67 17.63
C GLY A 13 0.22 -45.63 18.72
N GLY A 14 1.19 -44.72 18.83
CA GLY A 14 1.10 -43.55 19.71
C GLY A 14 -0.05 -42.68 19.26
N SER A 15 -1.16 -42.74 20.01
CA SER A 15 -2.30 -41.82 19.90
C SER A 15 -1.77 -40.39 19.98
N MET A 16 -1.63 -39.73 18.82
CA MET A 16 -1.33 -38.30 18.72
C MET A 16 -2.49 -37.52 19.33
N SER A 17 -2.44 -37.33 20.65
CA SER A 17 -3.34 -36.42 21.37
C SER A 17 -3.14 -35.05 20.72
N GLY A 18 -4.14 -34.61 19.96
CA GLY A 18 -4.08 -33.37 19.18
C GLY A 18 -4.08 -32.16 20.10
N GLY A 19 -2.88 -31.80 20.58
CA GLY A 19 -2.66 -30.64 21.44
C GLY A 19 -3.33 -29.41 20.84
N VAL A 20 -4.26 -28.85 21.59
CA VAL A 20 -4.88 -27.57 21.29
C VAL A 20 -4.18 -26.54 22.15
N MET A 21 -3.67 -25.49 21.53
CA MET A 21 -3.02 -24.37 22.20
C MET A 21 -3.96 -23.16 22.10
N ASN A 22 -4.13 -22.43 23.21
CA ASN A 22 -4.78 -21.13 23.14
C ASN A 22 -3.75 -20.10 22.71
N ILE A 23 -4.05 -19.36 21.65
CA ILE A 23 -3.20 -18.30 21.11
C ILE A 23 -4.02 -17.02 20.96
N ASN A 24 -3.38 -15.87 21.12
CA ASN A 24 -3.90 -14.55 20.77
C ASN A 24 -3.20 -14.09 19.49
N VAL A 25 -3.97 -13.91 18.41
CA VAL A 25 -3.45 -13.41 17.14
C VAL A 25 -4.05 -12.03 16.91
N GLY A 26 -3.22 -10.99 16.95
CA GLY A 26 -3.67 -9.62 16.66
C GLY A 26 -4.80 -9.07 17.54
N GLY A 27 -5.05 -9.66 18.73
CA GLY A 27 -6.15 -9.31 19.64
C GLY A 27 -7.30 -10.32 19.63
N PHE A 28 -7.24 -11.34 18.77
CA PHE A 28 -8.23 -12.40 18.67
C PHE A 28 -7.72 -13.69 19.33
N THR A 29 -8.35 -14.07 20.44
CA THR A 29 -8.01 -15.32 21.14
C THR A 29 -8.74 -16.51 20.53
N MET A 30 -8.02 -17.59 20.25
CA MET A 30 -8.58 -18.81 19.68
C MET A 30 -7.92 -20.09 20.16
N ALA A 31 -8.71 -21.17 20.19
CA ALA A 31 -8.23 -22.53 20.35
C ALA A 31 -7.64 -23.02 19.01
N PHE A 32 -6.32 -23.16 18.95
CA PHE A 32 -5.59 -23.49 17.73
C PHE A 32 -5.09 -24.95 17.79
N PRO A 33 -5.36 -25.79 16.78
CA PRO A 33 -5.00 -27.21 16.78
C PRO A 33 -3.52 -27.43 16.46
N SER A 34 -2.61 -26.83 17.25
CA SER A 34 -1.16 -26.82 17.02
C SER A 34 -0.55 -28.23 16.94
N GLY A 35 -1.12 -29.22 17.61
CA GLY A 35 -0.68 -30.61 17.53
C GLY A 35 -0.80 -31.23 16.13
N VAL A 36 -1.67 -30.70 15.27
CA VAL A 36 -1.77 -31.15 13.85
C VAL A 36 -0.51 -30.77 13.07
N LEU A 37 0.18 -29.70 13.45
CA LEU A 37 1.44 -29.27 12.84
C LEU A 37 2.59 -30.25 13.07
N LEU A 38 2.46 -31.21 14.00
CA LEU A 38 3.48 -32.23 14.26
C LEU A 38 3.42 -33.43 13.30
N ARG A 39 2.42 -33.46 12.39
CA ARG A 39 2.30 -34.50 11.37
C ARG A 39 3.43 -34.42 10.34
N GLU A 40 3.72 -35.55 9.70
CA GLU A 40 4.63 -35.60 8.56
C GLU A 40 4.18 -34.61 7.47
N GLY A 41 5.13 -33.92 6.85
CA GLY A 41 4.87 -32.84 5.90
C GLY A 41 4.62 -31.46 6.53
N LEU A 42 4.15 -31.37 7.78
CA LEU A 42 3.91 -30.09 8.46
C LEU A 42 4.96 -29.76 9.53
N ARG A 43 5.55 -30.77 10.15
CA ARG A 43 6.51 -30.62 11.26
C ARG A 43 7.75 -29.79 10.91
N GLY A 44 8.11 -29.75 9.63
CA GLY A 44 9.24 -28.98 9.12
C GLY A 44 8.92 -27.52 8.81
N THR A 45 7.69 -27.05 9.03
CA THR A 45 7.31 -25.66 8.75
C THR A 45 7.79 -24.70 9.84
N CYS A 46 8.06 -23.45 9.47
CA CYS A 46 8.43 -22.39 10.40
C CYS A 46 7.42 -22.22 11.55
N VAL A 47 6.11 -22.31 11.28
CA VAL A 47 5.08 -22.20 12.32
C VAL A 47 5.08 -23.38 13.28
N ALA A 48 5.33 -24.60 12.79
CA ALA A 48 5.45 -25.77 13.66
C ALA A 48 6.65 -25.61 14.61
N VAL A 49 7.79 -25.18 14.09
CA VAL A 49 9.00 -24.94 14.89
C VAL A 49 8.80 -23.77 15.85
N LEU A 50 8.22 -22.65 15.41
CA LEU A 50 7.98 -21.49 16.25
C LEU A 50 7.12 -21.87 17.48
N LEU A 51 5.98 -22.53 17.26
CA LEU A 51 5.02 -22.82 18.33
C LEU A 51 5.43 -23.97 19.27
N HIS A 52 6.23 -24.93 18.81
CA HIS A 52 6.59 -26.11 19.60
C HIS A 52 8.01 -26.09 20.16
N ARG A 53 8.87 -25.16 19.72
CA ARG A 53 10.26 -25.04 20.18
C ARG A 53 10.58 -23.71 20.88
N PHE A 54 9.82 -22.65 20.58
CA PHE A 54 10.14 -21.28 21.01
C PHE A 54 8.97 -20.59 21.71
N ASP A 55 8.07 -21.34 22.32
CA ASP A 55 6.92 -20.81 23.07
C ASP A 55 7.35 -19.85 24.21
N ASP A 56 8.38 -20.20 24.97
CA ASP A 56 8.93 -19.35 26.04
C ASP A 56 9.53 -18.03 25.50
N TRP A 57 9.97 -18.03 24.24
CA TRP A 57 10.62 -16.90 23.59
C TRP A 57 9.63 -15.95 22.92
N MET A 58 8.38 -16.35 22.78
CA MET A 58 7.32 -15.53 22.21
C MET A 58 6.65 -14.67 23.27
N LEU A 59 6.09 -13.53 22.85
CA LEU A 59 5.31 -12.66 23.71
C LEU A 59 4.06 -13.36 24.23
N GLN A 60 3.61 -12.94 25.40
CA GLN A 60 2.32 -13.29 25.96
C GLN A 60 1.53 -12.00 26.17
N ASP A 61 0.21 -12.07 26.02
CA ASP A 61 -0.66 -10.95 26.37
C ASP A 61 -0.83 -10.82 27.90
N ALA A 62 -1.67 -9.86 28.31
CA ALA A 62 -1.92 -9.60 29.73
C ALA A 62 -2.56 -10.79 30.48
N ASP A 63 -3.18 -11.73 29.76
CA ASP A 63 -3.81 -12.93 30.31
C ASP A 63 -2.84 -14.13 30.31
N GLY A 64 -1.58 -13.93 29.89
CA GLY A 64 -0.57 -14.99 29.78
C GLY A 64 -0.76 -15.89 28.56
N ILE A 65 -1.59 -15.49 27.59
CA ILE A 65 -1.83 -16.25 26.36
C ILE A 65 -0.74 -15.91 25.34
N LEU A 66 -0.18 -16.95 24.71
CA LEU A 66 0.83 -16.82 23.66
C LEU A 66 0.35 -15.86 22.55
N PHE A 67 1.10 -14.81 22.28
CA PHE A 67 0.76 -13.78 21.32
C PHE A 67 1.51 -13.94 19.99
N ILE A 68 0.78 -13.83 18.88
CA ILE A 68 1.34 -13.80 17.52
C ILE A 68 0.94 -12.48 16.87
N ASP A 69 1.95 -11.68 16.52
CA ASP A 69 1.74 -10.40 15.84
C ASP A 69 1.53 -10.59 14.34
N ALA A 70 0.36 -11.13 13.99
CA ALA A 70 -0.10 -11.39 12.63
C ALA A 70 -1.57 -11.02 12.48
N ASP A 71 -2.08 -11.04 11.25
CA ASP A 71 -3.52 -10.85 11.01
C ASP A 71 -4.36 -12.04 11.50
N PRO A 72 -5.44 -11.80 12.27
CA PRO A 72 -6.31 -12.86 12.77
C PRO A 72 -6.97 -13.69 11.65
N LEU A 73 -7.29 -13.11 10.49
CA LEU A 73 -7.98 -13.83 9.41
C LEU A 73 -7.12 -14.95 8.85
N TYR A 74 -5.79 -14.76 8.79
CA TYR A 74 -4.88 -15.83 8.38
C TYR A 74 -4.94 -17.02 9.35
N PHE A 75 -4.87 -16.78 10.66
CA PHE A 75 -4.91 -17.88 11.65
C PHE A 75 -6.30 -18.51 11.79
N LEU A 76 -7.38 -17.75 11.60
CA LEU A 76 -8.73 -18.29 11.47
C LEU A 76 -8.85 -19.25 10.29
N TRP A 77 -8.39 -18.82 9.11
CA TRP A 77 -8.32 -19.67 7.92
C TRP A 77 -7.47 -20.91 8.15
N LEU A 78 -6.26 -20.75 8.70
CA LEU A 78 -5.33 -21.85 8.95
C LEU A 78 -5.91 -22.86 9.95
N CYS A 79 -6.54 -22.37 11.02
CA CYS A 79 -7.21 -23.19 12.01
C CYS A 79 -8.29 -24.07 11.36
N GLU A 80 -9.13 -23.49 10.51
CA GLU A 80 -10.14 -24.24 9.73
C GLU A 80 -9.48 -25.33 8.88
N LYS A 81 -8.39 -25.02 8.16
CA LYS A 81 -7.68 -26.01 7.33
C LYS A 81 -7.08 -27.14 8.16
N LEU A 82 -6.46 -26.82 9.30
CA LEU A 82 -5.91 -27.81 10.20
C LEU A 82 -6.99 -28.71 10.81
N TYR A 83 -8.19 -28.20 11.10
CA TYR A 83 -9.32 -29.04 11.51
C TYR A 83 -9.77 -29.99 10.39
N ARG A 84 -9.91 -29.50 9.15
CA ARG A 84 -10.25 -30.36 8.00
C ARG A 84 -9.23 -31.49 7.82
N LEU A 85 -7.93 -31.18 7.93
CA LEU A 85 -6.85 -32.15 7.88
C LEU A 85 -6.90 -33.13 9.07
N LYS A 86 -7.18 -32.63 10.28
CA LYS A 86 -7.33 -33.45 11.49
C LYS A 86 -8.40 -34.53 11.30
N HIS A 87 -9.51 -34.17 10.68
CA HIS A 87 -10.65 -35.06 10.41
C HIS A 87 -10.52 -35.88 9.11
N GLY A 88 -9.43 -35.74 8.35
CA GLY A 88 -9.22 -36.46 7.10
C GLY A 88 -10.16 -36.03 5.97
N TRP A 89 -10.70 -34.81 6.02
CA TRP A 89 -11.53 -34.27 4.93
C TRP A 89 -10.71 -33.72 3.77
N VAL A 90 -9.43 -33.44 4.03
CA VAL A 90 -8.43 -33.03 3.04
C VAL A 90 -7.12 -33.72 3.39
N ASP A 91 -6.30 -34.00 2.38
CA ASP A 91 -4.98 -34.62 2.54
C ASP A 91 -3.86 -33.58 2.72
N GLU A 92 -4.09 -32.34 2.30
CA GLU A 92 -3.10 -31.27 2.31
C GLU A 92 -3.75 -29.89 2.49
N ILE A 93 -2.93 -28.92 2.91
CA ILE A 93 -3.34 -27.51 3.04
C ILE A 93 -2.97 -26.81 1.74
N LYS A 94 -3.98 -26.48 0.95
CA LYS A 94 -3.82 -25.70 -0.29
C LYS A 94 -4.43 -24.31 -0.13
N ILE A 95 -3.74 -23.31 -0.66
CA ILE A 95 -4.29 -21.98 -0.90
C ILE A 95 -5.09 -22.05 -2.21
N PHE A 96 -6.38 -21.76 -2.13
CA PHE A 96 -7.23 -21.56 -3.31
C PHE A 96 -7.90 -20.19 -3.18
N ASP A 97 -7.83 -19.38 -4.24
CA ASP A 97 -8.54 -18.11 -4.39
C ASP A 97 -8.43 -17.16 -3.17
N ALA A 98 -7.31 -17.21 -2.46
CA ALA A 98 -7.12 -16.42 -1.26
C ALA A 98 -6.61 -15.02 -1.59
N VAL A 99 -7.34 -14.01 -1.12
CA VAL A 99 -6.91 -12.61 -1.18
C VAL A 99 -5.96 -12.34 -0.01
N GLN A 100 -5.17 -11.27 -0.11
CA GLN A 100 -4.38 -10.75 1.01
C GLN A 100 -5.27 -10.64 2.28
N PRO A 101 -4.74 -10.98 3.47
CA PRO A 101 -3.33 -11.22 3.76
C PRO A 101 -2.90 -12.70 3.76
N ILE A 102 -3.76 -13.63 3.31
CA ILE A 102 -3.50 -15.08 3.47
C ILE A 102 -2.20 -15.54 2.80
N PRO A 103 -1.94 -15.26 1.50
CA PRO A 103 -0.71 -15.72 0.87
C PRO A 103 0.55 -15.17 1.55
N PHE A 104 0.53 -13.90 1.96
CA PHE A 104 1.66 -13.23 2.61
C PHE A 104 2.12 -13.97 3.87
N TYR A 105 1.19 -14.23 4.80
CA TYR A 105 1.53 -14.92 6.03
C TYR A 105 1.80 -16.40 5.80
N HIS A 106 1.14 -17.03 4.83
CA HIS A 106 1.40 -18.43 4.50
C HIS A 106 2.84 -18.64 4.04
N ASP A 107 3.35 -17.78 3.15
CA ASP A 107 4.73 -17.88 2.65
C ASP A 107 5.77 -17.77 3.80
N ILE A 108 5.46 -17.01 4.85
CA ILE A 108 6.32 -16.89 6.04
C ILE A 108 6.19 -18.12 6.94
N PHE A 109 4.97 -18.48 7.32
CA PHE A 109 4.70 -19.50 8.33
C PHE A 109 4.88 -20.93 7.83
N PHE A 110 4.58 -21.19 6.55
CA PHE A 110 4.73 -22.50 5.92
C PHE A 110 6.04 -22.69 5.17
N ALA A 111 6.93 -21.69 5.16
CA ALA A 111 8.30 -21.89 4.71
C ALA A 111 8.97 -23.06 5.44
N GLU A 112 9.84 -23.76 4.73
CA GLU A 112 10.67 -24.81 5.33
C GLU A 112 11.62 -24.20 6.37
N SER A 113 11.56 -24.77 7.57
CA SER A 113 12.45 -24.41 8.67
C SER A 113 13.81 -25.07 8.47
N PRO A 114 14.91 -24.31 8.58
CA PRO A 114 16.27 -24.86 8.51
C PRO A 114 16.64 -25.68 9.76
N ILE A 115 15.80 -25.69 10.79
CA ILE A 115 16.01 -26.42 12.05
C ILE A 115 14.82 -27.34 12.36
N ALA A 116 15.10 -28.45 13.02
CA ALA A 116 14.09 -29.39 13.49
C ALA A 116 13.50 -28.96 14.85
N ILE A 117 12.26 -29.36 15.11
CA ILE A 117 11.56 -29.13 16.39
C ILE A 117 12.33 -29.76 17.56
N ASP A 118 12.84 -30.98 17.38
CA ASP A 118 13.34 -31.81 18.49
C ASP A 118 14.79 -31.53 18.91
N LYS A 119 15.47 -30.58 18.26
CA LYS A 119 16.87 -30.26 18.59
C LYS A 119 16.93 -29.25 19.75
N PRO A 120 17.76 -29.48 20.79
CA PRO A 120 17.97 -28.53 21.87
C PRO A 120 18.46 -27.16 21.36
N THR A 121 18.04 -26.09 22.03
CA THR A 121 18.35 -24.70 21.64
C THR A 121 19.77 -24.27 22.03
N GLU A 122 20.30 -24.79 23.15
CA GLU A 122 21.59 -24.38 23.74
C GLU A 122 22.83 -24.74 22.87
N ASP A 123 22.76 -25.79 22.06
CA ASP A 123 23.86 -26.21 21.16
C ASP A 123 23.82 -25.52 19.77
N SER A 124 22.83 -24.66 19.53
CA SER A 124 22.41 -24.27 18.18
C SER A 124 22.66 -22.81 17.80
N GLU A 125 22.82 -21.88 18.75
CA GLU A 125 22.88 -20.43 18.44
C GLU A 125 24.05 -20.02 17.52
N SER A 126 25.15 -20.79 17.55
CA SER A 126 26.30 -20.58 16.68
C SER A 126 26.14 -21.23 15.29
N GLN A 127 25.12 -22.07 15.10
CA GLN A 127 24.91 -22.82 13.86
C GLN A 127 24.28 -21.93 12.77
N PRO A 128 24.74 -22.03 11.51
CA PRO A 128 24.17 -21.28 10.39
C PRO A 128 22.65 -21.49 10.22
N ALA A 129 22.17 -22.72 10.44
CA ALA A 129 20.76 -23.06 10.34
C ALA A 129 19.90 -22.31 11.36
N PHE A 130 20.37 -22.18 12.60
CA PHE A 130 19.66 -21.43 13.63
C PHE A 130 19.58 -19.94 13.29
N ARG A 131 20.69 -19.34 12.84
CA ARG A 131 20.70 -17.94 12.39
C ARG A 131 19.73 -17.71 11.25
N SER A 132 19.71 -18.62 10.26
CA SER A 132 18.74 -18.56 9.17
C SER A 132 17.28 -18.65 9.66
N PHE A 133 17.01 -19.44 10.70
CA PHE A 133 15.69 -19.47 11.32
C PHE A 133 15.36 -18.14 12.02
N ILE A 134 16.27 -17.59 12.82
CA ILE A 134 16.09 -16.31 13.51
C ILE A 134 15.95 -15.15 12.50
N ASP A 135 16.65 -15.19 11.37
CA ASP A 135 16.50 -14.19 10.31
C ASP A 135 15.06 -14.17 9.77
N LYS A 136 14.44 -15.36 9.61
CA LYS A 136 13.05 -15.52 9.13
C LYS A 136 12.01 -15.23 10.22
N MET A 137 12.16 -15.83 11.40
CA MET A 137 11.12 -15.90 12.43
C MET A 137 11.41 -15.04 13.66
N GLY A 138 12.59 -14.42 13.74
CA GLY A 138 12.98 -13.53 14.84
C GLY A 138 12.01 -12.37 15.03
N VAL A 139 11.32 -11.95 13.97
CA VAL A 139 10.25 -10.94 14.00
C VAL A 139 9.02 -11.34 14.84
N PHE A 140 8.88 -12.61 15.23
CA PHE A 140 7.84 -13.08 16.15
C PHE A 140 8.39 -13.46 17.54
N ILE A 141 9.72 -13.38 17.72
CA ILE A 141 10.42 -13.72 18.96
C ILE A 141 10.75 -12.43 19.71
N LYS A 142 10.53 -12.43 21.04
CA LYS A 142 10.89 -11.31 21.93
C LYS A 142 12.29 -10.80 21.61
N SER A 143 12.43 -9.49 21.45
CA SER A 143 13.72 -8.84 21.16
C SER A 143 14.84 -9.19 22.16
N LEU A 144 14.48 -9.43 23.42
CA LEU A 144 15.41 -9.76 24.50
C LEU A 144 15.63 -11.27 24.71
N ALA A 145 14.86 -12.15 24.05
CA ALA A 145 14.98 -13.59 24.27
C ALA A 145 16.23 -14.18 23.62
N VAL A 146 16.64 -13.66 22.45
CA VAL A 146 17.81 -14.15 21.71
C VAL A 146 18.40 -13.06 20.83
N ARG A 147 19.70 -13.17 20.55
CA ARG A 147 20.36 -12.30 19.57
C ARG A 147 19.71 -12.43 18.20
N GLY A 148 19.17 -11.33 17.68
CA GLY A 148 18.47 -11.29 16.39
C GLY A 148 16.94 -11.39 16.48
N GLY A 149 16.39 -11.54 17.69
CA GLY A 149 14.96 -11.34 17.95
C GLY A 149 14.53 -9.91 17.63
N ARG A 150 13.38 -9.77 16.96
CA ARG A 150 12.82 -8.50 16.45
C ARG A 150 11.30 -8.39 16.70
N GLY A 151 10.70 -9.32 17.44
CA GLY A 151 9.28 -9.35 17.79
C GLY A 151 9.01 -8.59 19.08
N GLY A 152 9.10 -7.27 19.03
CA GLY A 152 8.69 -6.38 20.11
C GLY A 152 9.33 -6.59 21.48
N ALA A 153 8.95 -5.73 22.41
CA ALA A 153 9.17 -5.88 23.85
C ALA A 153 7.86 -6.18 24.59
N GLU A 154 6.72 -5.71 24.09
CA GLU A 154 5.42 -5.85 24.74
C GLU A 154 4.26 -5.98 23.76
N VAL A 155 3.11 -6.46 24.27
CA VAL A 155 1.84 -6.51 23.55
C VAL A 155 1.02 -5.27 23.93
N LEU A 156 0.72 -4.44 22.93
CA LEU A 156 -0.09 -3.23 23.08
C LEU A 156 -1.50 -3.50 22.56
N THR A 157 -2.52 -2.96 23.24
CA THR A 157 -3.92 -3.22 22.91
C THR A 157 -4.75 -1.94 22.86
N VAL A 158 -5.77 -1.94 22.01
CA VAL A 158 -6.84 -0.95 21.98
C VAL A 158 -8.19 -1.65 21.89
N THR A 159 -9.23 -1.03 22.45
CA THR A 159 -10.62 -1.49 22.28
C THR A 159 -11.30 -0.68 21.18
N VAL A 160 -11.83 -1.34 20.16
CA VAL A 160 -12.57 -0.75 19.04
C VAL A 160 -13.92 -1.42 18.94
N ASP A 161 -15.00 -0.67 19.14
CA ASP A 161 -16.37 -1.20 19.10
C ASP A 161 -16.55 -2.46 20.00
N GLY A 162 -15.98 -2.41 21.21
CA GLY A 162 -16.01 -3.53 22.17
C GLY A 162 -15.11 -4.72 21.84
N ARG A 163 -14.39 -4.70 20.71
CA ARG A 163 -13.42 -5.74 20.33
C ARG A 163 -11.99 -5.27 20.57
N THR A 164 -11.14 -6.18 21.05
CA THR A 164 -9.71 -5.93 21.21
C THR A 164 -8.98 -6.02 19.88
N VAL A 165 -8.11 -5.04 19.61
CA VAL A 165 -7.07 -5.11 18.58
C VAL A 165 -5.72 -5.03 19.31
N ALA A 166 -4.82 -5.97 19.03
CA ALA A 166 -3.52 -6.05 19.69
C ALA A 166 -2.37 -6.12 18.68
N THR A 167 -1.24 -5.54 19.02
CA THR A 167 -0.02 -5.53 18.18
C THR A 167 1.22 -5.36 19.07
N THR A 168 2.41 -5.28 18.49
CA THR A 168 3.64 -4.98 19.23
C THR A 168 4.11 -3.54 19.03
N ASP A 169 4.89 -3.04 19.98
CA ASP A 169 5.69 -1.83 19.85
C ASP A 169 6.58 -1.86 18.59
N ALA A 170 7.14 -3.02 18.24
CA ALA A 170 7.94 -3.17 17.02
C ALA A 170 7.13 -2.91 15.74
N THR A 171 5.87 -3.36 15.66
CA THR A 171 4.99 -3.07 14.51
C THR A 171 4.63 -1.58 14.40
N LEU A 172 4.58 -0.88 15.53
CA LEU A 172 4.19 0.53 15.60
C LEU A 172 5.36 1.51 15.45
N ALA A 173 6.61 1.01 15.42
CA ALA A 173 7.81 1.83 15.50
C ALA A 173 7.92 2.89 14.40
N ASP A 174 7.44 2.60 13.19
CA ASP A 174 7.50 3.51 12.03
C ASP A 174 6.22 4.37 11.86
N PHE A 175 5.26 4.27 12.78
CA PHE A 175 3.93 4.90 12.66
C PHE A 175 3.56 5.70 13.91
N ASP A 176 4.19 6.85 14.14
CA ASP A 176 4.04 7.66 15.36
C ASP A 176 2.59 7.90 15.81
N THR A 177 1.69 8.25 14.88
CA THR A 177 0.29 8.56 15.22
C THR A 177 -0.49 7.30 15.60
N LEU A 178 -0.23 6.18 14.91
CA LEU A 178 -0.79 4.87 15.27
C LEU A 178 -0.18 4.38 16.59
N ASN A 179 1.11 4.59 16.81
CA ASN A 179 1.78 4.27 18.07
C ASN A 179 1.12 5.01 19.24
N ASP A 180 0.95 6.33 19.12
CA ASP A 180 0.28 7.15 20.13
C ASP A 180 -1.14 6.65 20.45
N ARG A 181 -1.85 6.13 19.44
CA ARG A 181 -3.18 5.53 19.63
C ARG A 181 -3.16 4.32 20.55
N PHE A 182 -2.12 3.48 20.47
CA PHE A 182 -1.96 2.28 21.31
C PHE A 182 -1.31 2.58 22.66
N THR A 183 -0.39 3.55 22.73
CA THR A 183 0.38 3.84 23.94
C THR A 183 -0.25 4.94 24.78
N LYS A 184 -0.39 6.15 24.23
CA LYS A 184 -0.91 7.33 24.96
C LYS A 184 -2.41 7.28 25.17
N TYR A 185 -3.14 6.78 24.17
CA TYR A 185 -4.60 6.80 24.17
C TYR A 185 -5.23 5.42 24.32
N GLY A 186 -4.44 4.36 24.52
CA GLY A 186 -4.91 2.97 24.46
C GLY A 186 -6.07 2.63 25.40
N ALA A 187 -6.12 3.28 26.57
CA ALA A 187 -7.19 3.09 27.57
C ALA A 187 -8.56 3.64 27.16
N THR A 188 -8.63 4.54 26.17
CA THR A 188 -9.90 5.14 25.72
C THR A 188 -10.48 4.32 24.57
N PRO A 189 -11.70 3.77 24.65
CA PRO A 189 -12.27 3.03 23.52
C PRO A 189 -12.40 3.88 22.25
N ILE A 190 -12.14 3.26 21.10
CA ILE A 190 -12.39 3.83 19.78
C ILE A 190 -13.84 3.48 19.38
N VAL A 191 -14.65 4.49 19.07
CA VAL A 191 -16.10 4.35 18.85
C VAL A 191 -16.59 4.93 17.52
N ASP A 192 -15.74 5.65 16.80
CA ASP A 192 -16.09 6.41 15.58
C ASP A 192 -15.57 5.75 14.30
N VAL A 193 -14.88 4.61 14.44
CA VAL A 193 -14.39 3.78 13.34
C VAL A 193 -14.61 2.31 13.67
N SER A 194 -14.89 1.49 12.66
CA SER A 194 -15.09 0.06 12.87
C SER A 194 -13.78 -0.64 13.22
N ALA A 195 -13.85 -1.70 14.02
CA ALA A 195 -12.71 -2.54 14.33
C ALA A 195 -12.06 -3.16 13.07
N HIS A 196 -12.84 -3.44 12.02
CA HIS A 196 -12.33 -3.97 10.75
C HIS A 196 -11.32 -3.03 10.07
N HIS A 197 -11.62 -1.73 9.93
CA HIS A 197 -10.66 -0.78 9.34
C HIS A 197 -9.39 -0.61 10.20
N VAL A 198 -9.52 -0.69 11.53
CA VAL A 198 -8.35 -0.67 12.43
C VAL A 198 -7.49 -1.93 12.24
N ASP A 199 -8.10 -3.12 12.05
CA ASP A 199 -7.33 -4.32 11.70
C ASP A 199 -6.55 -4.14 10.41
N LEU A 200 -7.18 -3.57 9.37
CA LEU A 200 -6.54 -3.40 8.07
C LEU A 200 -5.31 -2.49 8.12
N ILE A 201 -5.37 -1.38 8.86
CA ILE A 201 -4.21 -0.48 8.99
C ILE A 201 -3.11 -1.12 9.85
N VAL A 202 -3.47 -1.88 10.89
CA VAL A 202 -2.50 -2.56 11.75
C VAL A 202 -1.87 -3.74 11.00
N ASP A 203 -2.65 -4.51 10.24
CA ASP A 203 -2.11 -5.54 9.34
C ASP A 203 -1.15 -4.94 8.31
N PHE A 204 -1.49 -3.81 7.70
CA PHE A 204 -0.56 -3.13 6.80
C PHE A 204 0.76 -2.79 7.49
N ALA A 205 0.72 -2.22 8.70
CA ALA A 205 1.92 -1.96 9.50
C ALA A 205 2.70 -3.25 9.82
N ARG A 206 2.02 -4.35 10.16
CA ARG A 206 2.66 -5.66 10.36
C ARG A 206 3.36 -6.11 9.08
N ARG A 207 2.70 -6.04 7.93
CA ARG A 207 3.27 -6.45 6.64
C ARG A 207 4.46 -5.56 6.25
N CYS A 208 4.43 -4.27 6.55
CA CYS A 208 5.59 -3.39 6.40
C CYS A 208 6.79 -3.90 7.21
N ARG A 209 6.59 -4.18 8.50
CA ARG A 209 7.65 -4.70 9.37
C ARG A 209 8.19 -6.08 8.96
N LEU A 210 7.29 -6.96 8.50
CA LEU A 210 7.60 -8.35 8.15
C LEU A 210 8.23 -8.49 6.75
N SER A 211 8.09 -7.47 5.90
CA SER A 211 8.64 -7.49 4.55
C SER A 211 10.14 -7.15 4.55
N PRO A 212 10.91 -7.63 3.55
CA PRO A 212 12.28 -7.20 3.35
C PRO A 212 12.38 -5.67 3.21
N GLU A 213 13.52 -5.11 3.62
CA GLU A 213 13.79 -3.67 3.47
C GLU A 213 13.63 -3.24 2.00
N GLY A 214 12.87 -2.17 1.79
CA GLY A 214 12.56 -1.64 0.44
C GLY A 214 11.49 -2.40 -0.33
N ALA A 215 10.94 -3.50 0.19
CA ALA A 215 9.83 -4.19 -0.47
C ALA A 215 8.55 -3.34 -0.44
N VAL A 216 7.84 -3.31 -1.57
CA VAL A 216 6.56 -2.61 -1.68
C VAL A 216 5.46 -3.46 -1.07
N VAL A 217 4.85 -2.97 0.00
CA VAL A 217 3.71 -3.62 0.64
C VAL A 217 2.42 -3.09 0.02
N PRO A 218 1.58 -3.95 -0.58
CA PRO A 218 0.33 -3.48 -1.17
C PRO A 218 -0.65 -3.03 -0.07
N PRO A 219 -1.39 -1.93 -0.28
CA PRO A 219 -2.45 -1.50 0.61
C PRO A 219 -3.52 -2.58 0.78
N PRO A 220 -4.21 -2.61 1.94
CA PRO A 220 -5.37 -3.47 2.11
C PRO A 220 -6.52 -3.04 1.19
N THR A 221 -7.33 -4.02 0.77
CA THR A 221 -8.54 -3.79 -0.03
C THR A 221 -9.77 -4.08 0.82
N CYS A 222 -10.77 -3.21 0.79
CA CYS A 222 -12.04 -3.43 1.46
C CYS A 222 -13.22 -2.81 0.69
N ALA A 223 -14.45 -3.16 1.06
CA ALA A 223 -15.64 -2.65 0.39
C ALA A 223 -15.83 -1.12 0.57
N ASN A 224 -15.43 -0.56 1.72
CA ASN A 224 -15.54 0.86 2.01
C ASN A 224 -14.16 1.55 1.96
N GLN A 225 -13.64 1.73 0.75
CA GLN A 225 -12.30 2.29 0.56
C GLN A 225 -12.18 3.72 1.11
N ASP A 226 -13.22 4.55 1.00
CA ASP A 226 -13.19 5.93 1.51
C ASP A 226 -13.00 5.99 3.04
N GLU A 227 -13.64 5.08 3.77
CA GLU A 227 -13.45 4.97 5.22
C GLU A 227 -12.04 4.47 5.56
N LEU A 228 -11.50 3.51 4.81
CA LEU A 228 -10.11 3.08 4.96
C LEU A 228 -9.14 4.26 4.76
N VAL A 229 -9.35 5.10 3.73
CA VAL A 229 -8.53 6.30 3.51
C VAL A 229 -8.61 7.26 4.69
N ARG A 230 -9.84 7.56 5.17
CA ARG A 230 -10.06 8.42 6.34
C ARG A 230 -9.32 7.89 7.57
N VAL A 231 -9.46 6.59 7.85
CA VAL A 231 -8.85 5.93 9.02
C VAL A 231 -7.32 5.93 8.90
N SER A 232 -6.79 5.63 7.71
CA SER A 232 -5.35 5.67 7.45
C SER A 232 -4.77 7.08 7.58
N GLU A 233 -5.50 8.11 7.17
CA GLU A 233 -5.09 9.51 7.38
C GLU A 233 -5.11 9.86 8.87
N MET A 234 -6.20 9.52 9.57
CA MET A 234 -6.39 9.78 11.00
C MET A 234 -5.28 9.17 11.86
N TYR A 235 -4.77 8.01 11.49
CA TYR A 235 -3.70 7.32 12.20
C TYR A 235 -2.31 7.44 11.55
N GLY A 236 -2.14 8.31 10.56
CA GLY A 236 -0.83 8.60 9.97
C GLY A 236 -0.22 7.44 9.17
N VAL A 237 -1.03 6.53 8.65
CA VAL A 237 -0.60 5.35 7.86
C VAL A 237 -0.76 5.59 6.35
N LEU A 238 -1.53 6.61 5.96
CA LEU A 238 -1.92 6.84 4.56
C LEU A 238 -0.72 7.03 3.62
N GLU A 239 0.30 7.78 4.02
CA GLU A 239 1.46 8.05 3.17
C GLU A 239 2.30 6.80 2.90
N ALA A 240 2.41 5.90 3.88
CA ALA A 240 3.10 4.63 3.69
C ALA A 240 2.31 3.69 2.78
N MET A 241 0.96 3.68 2.88
CA MET A 241 0.10 2.89 1.98
C MET A 241 0.13 3.43 0.56
N TYR A 242 0.06 4.75 0.41
CA TYR A 242 -0.04 5.41 -0.88
C TYR A 242 1.06 6.47 -0.99
N PRO A 243 2.32 6.05 -1.20
CA PRO A 243 3.43 6.99 -1.30
C PRO A 243 3.20 8.02 -2.39
N ASN A 244 3.78 9.20 -2.21
CA ASN A 244 3.80 10.21 -3.27
C ASN A 244 4.74 9.74 -4.40
N ILE A 245 4.42 10.09 -5.64
CA ILE A 245 5.27 9.79 -6.80
C ILE A 245 6.64 10.46 -6.66
N LEU A 246 6.66 11.68 -6.12
CA LEU A 246 7.88 12.45 -5.90
C LEU A 246 8.24 12.49 -4.42
N ALA A 247 9.54 12.44 -4.15
CA ALA A 247 10.10 12.79 -2.86
C ALA A 247 9.80 14.26 -2.50
N ASN A 248 9.76 14.56 -1.20
CA ASN A 248 9.35 15.87 -0.70
C ASN A 248 10.26 17.02 -1.19
N ASP A 249 11.57 16.80 -1.26
CA ASP A 249 12.54 17.77 -1.76
C ASP A 249 12.39 18.06 -3.26
N VAL A 250 12.15 17.02 -4.07
CA VAL A 250 11.84 17.14 -5.51
C VAL A 250 10.53 17.89 -5.71
N MET A 251 9.50 17.57 -4.90
CA MET A 251 8.23 18.29 -4.89
C MET A 251 8.41 19.77 -4.55
N GLN A 252 9.19 20.10 -3.52
CA GLN A 252 9.47 21.50 -3.15
C GLN A 252 10.21 22.25 -4.26
N THR A 253 11.18 21.60 -4.92
CA THR A 253 11.89 22.19 -6.06
C THR A 253 10.93 22.54 -7.20
N LEU A 254 10.05 21.60 -7.56
CA LEU A 254 9.03 21.81 -8.59
C LEU A 254 8.08 22.97 -8.24
N LEU A 255 7.69 23.06 -6.96
CA LEU A 255 6.83 24.14 -6.46
C LEU A 255 7.51 25.52 -6.53
N ILE A 256 8.80 25.60 -6.23
CA ILE A 256 9.59 26.84 -6.38
C ILE A 256 9.63 27.25 -7.85
N MET A 257 9.82 26.31 -8.78
CA MET A 257 9.87 26.58 -10.23
C MET A 257 8.56 27.14 -10.79
N ILE A 258 7.40 26.74 -10.24
CA ILE A 258 6.09 27.33 -10.58
C ILE A 258 5.80 28.64 -9.81
N GLY A 259 6.78 29.17 -9.08
CA GLY A 259 6.67 30.44 -8.35
C GLY A 259 5.96 30.35 -6.99
N LYS A 260 5.83 29.15 -6.42
CA LYS A 260 5.18 28.92 -5.13
C LYS A 260 6.24 28.71 -4.04
N LYS A 261 6.56 29.76 -3.29
CA LYS A 261 7.62 29.73 -2.27
C LYS A 261 7.21 29.07 -0.94
N GLN A 262 5.92 29.04 -0.62
CA GLN A 262 5.34 28.38 0.56
C GLN A 262 3.94 27.83 0.22
N PRO A 263 3.85 26.84 -0.66
CA PRO A 263 2.56 26.27 -1.02
C PRO A 263 2.03 25.38 0.10
N ASN A 264 0.76 25.57 0.46
CA ASN A 264 0.01 24.48 1.06
C ASN A 264 -0.36 23.52 -0.07
N THR A 265 0.29 22.36 -0.10
CA THR A 265 -0.05 21.31 -1.05
C THR A 265 -1.11 20.39 -0.46
N THR A 266 -2.10 20.05 -1.27
CA THR A 266 -3.10 19.04 -0.90
C THR A 266 -3.21 18.05 -2.03
N CYS A 267 -3.05 16.77 -1.72
CA CYS A 267 -3.29 15.72 -2.70
C CYS A 267 -4.78 15.59 -2.99
N LEU A 268 -5.19 15.92 -4.21
CA LEU A 268 -6.59 15.82 -4.63
C LEU A 268 -6.90 14.45 -5.20
N TYR A 269 -5.94 13.85 -5.91
CA TYR A 269 -6.12 12.57 -6.58
C TYR A 269 -4.82 11.78 -6.70
N LYS A 270 -4.87 10.46 -6.50
CA LYS A 270 -3.85 9.47 -6.87
C LYS A 270 -4.56 8.30 -7.53
N SER A 271 -4.07 7.81 -8.67
CA SER A 271 -4.62 6.61 -9.34
C SER A 271 -4.58 5.39 -8.43
N SER A 272 -3.49 5.22 -7.68
CA SER A 272 -3.30 4.13 -6.73
C SER A 272 -4.28 4.17 -5.55
N LEU A 273 -4.84 5.34 -5.23
CA LEU A 273 -5.76 5.54 -4.11
C LEU A 273 -7.23 5.59 -4.55
N HIS A 274 -7.52 6.29 -5.65
CA HIS A 274 -8.87 6.62 -6.07
C HIS A 274 -9.31 5.88 -7.34
N GLY A 275 -8.50 4.91 -7.79
CA GLY A 275 -8.64 4.23 -9.07
C GLY A 275 -8.21 5.11 -10.23
N SER A 276 -8.11 4.53 -11.43
CA SER A 276 -7.61 5.23 -12.62
C SER A 276 -8.69 5.90 -13.48
N SER A 277 -9.97 5.85 -13.07
CA SER A 277 -11.06 6.31 -13.92
C SER A 277 -11.10 7.84 -14.05
N TYR A 278 -11.47 8.33 -15.24
CA TYR A 278 -11.68 9.76 -15.49
C TYR A 278 -12.75 10.37 -14.58
N ALA A 279 -13.83 9.63 -14.31
CA ALA A 279 -14.87 10.06 -13.40
C ALA A 279 -14.34 10.30 -11.98
N SER A 280 -13.48 9.40 -11.47
CA SER A 280 -12.84 9.53 -10.16
C SER A 280 -11.98 10.80 -10.06
N LEU A 281 -11.19 11.09 -11.10
CA LEU A 281 -10.41 12.33 -11.18
C LEU A 281 -11.35 13.53 -11.17
N ALA A 282 -12.31 13.57 -12.10
CA ALA A 282 -13.18 14.71 -12.31
C ALA A 282 -13.96 15.09 -11.04
N GLN A 283 -14.54 14.10 -10.35
CA GLN A 283 -15.29 14.32 -9.10
C GLN A 283 -14.46 15.02 -8.01
N ARG A 284 -13.15 14.76 -7.95
CA ARG A 284 -12.25 15.31 -6.91
C ARG A 284 -11.64 16.66 -7.26
N VAL A 285 -11.46 16.93 -8.56
CA VAL A 285 -10.69 18.09 -9.04
C VAL A 285 -11.58 19.23 -9.52
N VAL A 286 -12.85 18.95 -9.80
CA VAL A 286 -13.79 19.96 -10.27
C VAL A 286 -13.89 21.10 -9.27
N GLY A 287 -13.79 22.30 -9.83
CA GLY A 287 -13.83 23.53 -9.08
C GLY A 287 -12.54 23.88 -8.32
N ARG A 288 -11.50 23.05 -8.39
CA ARG A 288 -10.18 23.34 -7.83
C ARG A 288 -9.32 24.09 -8.84
N ARG A 289 -8.43 24.96 -8.34
CA ARG A 289 -7.49 25.78 -9.12
C ARG A 289 -6.04 25.51 -8.69
N GLY A 290 -5.09 25.77 -9.58
CA GLY A 290 -3.65 25.68 -9.30
C GLY A 290 -3.24 24.21 -9.21
N LEU A 291 -3.48 23.48 -10.30
CA LEU A 291 -3.38 22.04 -10.34
C LEU A 291 -2.02 21.61 -10.86
N LEU A 292 -1.36 20.74 -10.10
CA LEU A 292 -0.08 20.13 -10.44
C LEU A 292 -0.30 18.63 -10.69
N PHE A 293 -0.25 18.24 -11.95
CA PHE A 293 -0.25 16.85 -12.40
C PHE A 293 1.17 16.32 -12.33
N VAL A 294 1.35 15.18 -11.69
CA VAL A 294 2.61 14.45 -11.57
C VAL A 294 2.34 13.03 -12.07
N ILE A 295 3.08 12.59 -13.07
CA ILE A 295 2.81 11.35 -13.79
C ILE A 295 4.10 10.53 -13.80
N LYS A 296 4.07 9.38 -13.14
CA LYS A 296 5.12 8.37 -13.25
C LYS A 296 4.83 7.56 -14.51
N CYS A 297 5.62 7.80 -15.55
CA CYS A 297 5.48 7.10 -16.83
C CYS A 297 6.00 5.67 -16.72
N ASP A 298 7.15 5.51 -16.07
CA ASP A 298 7.82 4.25 -15.77
C ASP A 298 8.75 4.43 -14.56
N ASP A 299 9.60 3.45 -14.27
CA ASP A 299 10.52 3.50 -13.12
C ASP A 299 11.65 4.54 -13.24
N THR A 300 11.87 5.09 -14.44
CA THR A 300 12.92 6.05 -14.74
C THR A 300 12.39 7.43 -15.13
N ASN A 301 11.18 7.49 -15.68
CA ASN A 301 10.60 8.70 -16.24
C ASN A 301 9.42 9.20 -15.40
N THR A 302 9.53 10.45 -14.97
CA THR A 302 8.43 11.16 -14.31
C THR A 302 8.30 12.53 -14.92
N ILE A 303 7.07 12.93 -15.23
CA ILE A 303 6.74 14.21 -15.84
C ILE A 303 5.76 14.96 -14.97
N ALA A 304 5.68 16.27 -15.13
CA ALA A 304 4.70 17.08 -14.45
C ALA A 304 4.12 18.18 -15.33
N ALA A 305 2.87 18.54 -15.07
CA ALA A 305 2.23 19.67 -15.71
C ALA A 305 1.54 20.53 -14.63
N PHE A 306 1.80 21.82 -14.63
CA PHE A 306 1.09 22.78 -13.80
C PHE A 306 0.14 23.59 -14.65
N ALA A 307 -1.13 23.67 -14.24
CA ALA A 307 -2.14 24.48 -14.87
C ALA A 307 -2.80 25.41 -13.84
N ASP A 308 -2.63 26.73 -14.03
CA ASP A 308 -3.28 27.73 -13.18
C ASP A 308 -4.70 28.06 -13.69
N THR A 309 -5.57 27.05 -13.69
CA THR A 309 -6.97 27.19 -14.07
C THR A 309 -7.87 26.40 -13.14
N LYS A 310 -9.16 26.74 -13.14
CA LYS A 310 -10.20 25.98 -12.46
C LYS A 310 -10.78 24.97 -13.44
N LEU A 311 -10.70 23.68 -13.12
CA LEU A 311 -11.35 22.66 -13.96
C LEU A 311 -12.86 22.72 -13.72
N HIS A 312 -13.61 22.87 -14.81
CA HIS A 312 -15.06 22.82 -14.79
C HIS A 312 -15.52 21.63 -15.63
N LEU A 313 -16.38 20.79 -15.06
CA LEU A 313 -17.16 19.85 -15.87
C LEU A 313 -18.30 20.59 -16.55
N LEU A 314 -18.59 20.21 -17.78
CA LEU A 314 -19.74 20.70 -18.53
C LEU A 314 -21.01 19.95 -18.10
N ALA A 315 -22.16 20.63 -18.20
CA ALA A 315 -23.47 20.03 -17.92
C ALA A 315 -23.82 18.93 -18.94
N ASP A 316 -23.36 19.08 -20.18
CA ASP A 316 -23.48 18.04 -21.20
C ASP A 316 -22.30 17.05 -21.08
N PRO A 317 -22.55 15.77 -20.75
CA PRO A 317 -21.51 14.78 -20.56
C PRO A 317 -20.73 14.44 -21.84
N ALA A 318 -21.24 14.75 -23.04
CA ALA A 318 -20.55 14.48 -24.31
C ALA A 318 -19.67 15.64 -24.81
N SER A 319 -19.85 16.83 -24.23
CA SER A 319 -19.19 18.06 -24.68
C SER A 319 -17.72 18.15 -24.24
N GLN A 320 -16.96 19.13 -24.76
CA GLN A 320 -15.59 19.44 -24.32
C GLN A 320 -15.42 20.94 -24.08
N LEU A 321 -14.55 21.32 -23.14
CA LEU A 321 -14.28 22.71 -22.79
C LEU A 321 -12.81 23.03 -22.97
N ARG A 322 -12.52 24.17 -23.61
CA ARG A 322 -11.16 24.73 -23.74
C ARG A 322 -10.99 25.92 -22.81
N PHE A 323 -9.90 25.93 -22.05
CA PHE A 323 -9.46 27.05 -21.23
C PHE A 323 -8.10 27.54 -21.73
N ARG A 324 -7.96 28.84 -21.97
CA ARG A 324 -6.63 29.46 -22.11
C ARG A 324 -6.15 29.86 -20.72
N CYS A 325 -5.00 29.34 -20.30
CA CYS A 325 -4.44 29.61 -18.98
C CYS A 325 -2.93 29.37 -18.99
N PRO A 326 -2.17 29.98 -18.06
CA PRO A 326 -0.76 29.65 -17.89
C PRO A 326 -0.60 28.15 -17.60
N VAL A 327 0.21 27.50 -18.43
CA VAL A 327 0.61 26.10 -18.28
C VAL A 327 2.14 26.04 -18.23
N SER A 328 2.67 25.18 -17.38
CA SER A 328 4.09 24.81 -17.38
C SER A 328 4.21 23.31 -17.45
N LEU A 329 5.07 22.81 -18.34
CA LEU A 329 5.35 21.38 -18.50
C LEU A 329 6.77 21.12 -18.00
N PHE A 330 6.96 19.97 -17.36
CA PHE A 330 8.22 19.60 -16.76
C PHE A 330 8.54 18.14 -17.08
N SER A 331 9.80 17.86 -17.34
CA SER A 331 10.38 16.54 -17.11
C SER A 331 11.07 16.56 -15.76
N VAL A 332 10.65 15.69 -14.87
CA VAL A 332 11.13 15.64 -13.48
C VAL A 332 12.28 14.65 -13.34
N CYS A 333 12.18 13.50 -14.02
CA CYS A 333 13.22 12.47 -14.06
C CYS A 333 13.26 11.79 -15.45
N GLY A 334 14.44 11.28 -15.82
CA GLY A 334 14.63 10.31 -16.91
C GLY A 334 14.94 10.91 -18.28
N ALA A 335 14.18 11.91 -18.74
CA ALA A 335 14.37 12.43 -20.10
C ALA A 335 15.56 13.39 -20.27
N PHE A 336 16.09 13.94 -19.17
CA PHE A 336 17.21 14.89 -19.19
C PHE A 336 18.23 14.53 -18.10
N GLU A 337 19.51 14.79 -18.36
CA GLU A 337 20.61 14.38 -17.47
C GLU A 337 20.66 15.17 -16.16
N GLU A 338 20.21 16.43 -16.15
CA GLU A 338 20.31 17.32 -14.99
C GLU A 338 18.95 17.78 -14.45
N GLY A 339 18.53 17.18 -13.34
CA GLY A 339 17.45 17.69 -12.49
C GLY A 339 16.10 17.87 -13.18
N ILE A 340 15.27 18.76 -12.62
CA ILE A 340 13.95 19.07 -13.15
C ILE A 340 14.09 20.07 -14.31
N THR A 341 13.70 19.68 -15.51
CA THR A 341 13.72 20.52 -16.71
C THR A 341 12.33 21.08 -16.98
N LYS A 342 12.21 22.41 -17.03
CA LYS A 342 11.00 23.09 -17.50
C LYS A 342 11.02 23.16 -19.03
N ILE A 343 9.91 22.77 -19.66
CA ILE A 343 9.71 22.84 -21.10
C ILE A 343 8.95 24.14 -21.41
N ASP A 344 9.55 25.00 -22.23
CA ASP A 344 8.96 26.28 -22.62
C ASP A 344 7.81 26.09 -23.61
N LEU A 345 6.66 26.69 -23.31
CA LEU A 345 5.45 26.55 -24.11
C LEU A 345 5.10 27.86 -24.85
N PRO A 346 4.92 27.82 -26.18
CA PRO A 346 4.34 28.92 -26.95
C PRO A 346 3.01 29.38 -26.35
N GLN A 347 2.72 30.68 -26.42
CA GLN A 347 1.54 31.28 -25.77
C GLN A 347 0.22 30.70 -26.29
N ASP A 348 0.15 30.34 -27.56
CA ASP A 348 -1.02 29.73 -28.21
C ASP A 348 -1.27 28.27 -27.76
N GLN A 349 -0.23 27.60 -27.25
CA GLN A 349 -0.28 26.26 -26.68
C GLN A 349 -0.58 26.26 -25.17
N GLN A 350 -0.61 27.42 -24.51
CA GLN A 350 -0.97 27.54 -23.09
C GLN A 350 -2.49 27.43 -22.89
N ALA A 351 -2.98 26.19 -22.98
CA ALA A 351 -4.38 25.85 -22.83
C ALA A 351 -4.56 24.46 -22.22
N VAL A 352 -5.74 24.26 -21.63
CA VAL A 352 -6.22 22.97 -21.13
C VAL A 352 -7.57 22.69 -21.78
N TRP A 353 -7.76 21.46 -22.27
CA TRP A 353 -9.06 20.95 -22.70
C TRP A 353 -9.49 19.81 -21.79
N VAL A 354 -10.80 19.76 -21.51
CA VAL A 354 -11.41 18.77 -20.64
C VAL A 354 -12.69 18.27 -21.31
N ALA A 355 -12.84 16.96 -21.44
CA ALA A 355 -14.07 16.35 -21.91
C ALA A 355 -15.14 16.31 -20.80
N GLY A 356 -16.40 16.15 -21.16
CA GLY A 356 -17.41 15.63 -20.26
C GLY A 356 -17.17 14.15 -19.97
N THR A 357 -17.91 13.58 -19.01
CA THR A 357 -17.69 12.20 -18.54
C THR A 357 -17.88 11.14 -19.63
N GLN A 358 -18.70 11.40 -20.64
CA GLN A 358 -18.97 10.50 -21.78
C GLN A 358 -18.32 10.97 -23.08
N GLY A 359 -17.71 12.16 -23.09
CA GLY A 359 -17.09 12.75 -24.26
C GLY A 359 -15.62 12.42 -24.40
N GLY A 360 -15.01 13.07 -25.39
CA GLY A 360 -13.57 13.09 -25.64
C GLY A 360 -13.13 14.47 -26.10
N VAL A 361 -11.92 14.85 -25.72
CA VAL A 361 -11.22 15.99 -26.28
C VAL A 361 -10.81 15.63 -27.70
N THR A 362 -11.10 16.51 -28.65
CA THR A 362 -10.76 16.31 -30.06
C THR A 362 -9.46 16.99 -30.46
N ASP A 363 -8.77 16.43 -31.44
CA ASP A 363 -7.67 17.10 -32.14
C ASP A 363 -8.17 18.20 -33.11
N GLU A 364 -7.26 18.78 -33.89
CA GLU A 364 -7.55 19.85 -34.86
C GLU A 364 -8.46 19.37 -36.01
N GLU A 365 -8.50 18.06 -36.28
CA GLU A 365 -9.36 17.44 -37.29
C GLU A 365 -10.76 17.11 -36.72
N GLY A 366 -10.98 17.33 -35.43
CA GLY A 366 -12.23 17.00 -34.74
C GLY A 366 -12.33 15.53 -34.33
N LYS A 367 -11.25 14.75 -34.44
CA LYS A 367 -11.23 13.34 -34.01
C LYS A 367 -10.99 13.27 -32.50
N PRO A 368 -11.80 12.51 -31.74
CA PRO A 368 -11.61 12.36 -30.30
C PRO A 368 -10.33 11.55 -30.00
N TRP A 369 -9.53 12.03 -29.06
CA TRP A 369 -8.22 11.44 -28.71
C TRP A 369 -8.09 11.08 -27.23
N GLY A 370 -8.44 11.98 -26.31
CA GLY A 370 -8.30 11.71 -24.86
C GLY A 370 -9.36 12.38 -24.01
N LYS A 371 -9.27 12.25 -22.68
CA LYS A 371 -10.22 12.86 -21.73
C LYS A 371 -9.77 14.23 -21.25
N VAL A 372 -8.46 14.43 -21.13
CA VAL A 372 -7.85 15.72 -20.76
C VAL A 372 -6.67 15.96 -21.69
N CYS A 373 -6.56 17.19 -22.20
CA CYS A 373 -5.42 17.63 -22.98
C CYS A 373 -4.83 18.89 -22.36
N ILE A 374 -3.52 18.94 -22.18
CA ILE A 374 -2.79 20.02 -21.54
C ILE A 374 -1.69 20.50 -22.49
N ALA A 375 -1.38 21.79 -22.45
CA ALA A 375 -0.29 22.40 -23.21
C ALA A 375 -0.41 22.21 -24.73
N GLY A 376 -1.58 22.49 -25.31
CA GLY A 376 -1.70 22.54 -26.77
C GLY A 376 -1.69 21.19 -27.48
N GLY A 377 -1.98 20.08 -26.80
CA GLY A 377 -1.81 18.73 -27.37
C GLY A 377 -0.51 18.04 -26.93
N ARG A 378 0.29 18.66 -26.06
CA ARG A 378 1.56 18.08 -25.61
C ARG A 378 1.43 17.07 -24.49
N LEU A 379 0.32 17.05 -23.76
CA LEU A 379 0.04 16.01 -22.77
C LEU A 379 -1.44 15.62 -22.85
N TRP A 380 -1.69 14.32 -23.06
CA TRP A 380 -3.01 13.72 -23.11
C TRP A 380 -3.17 12.71 -21.98
N LEU A 381 -4.33 12.72 -21.31
CA LEU A 381 -4.74 11.71 -20.33
C LEU A 381 -5.96 10.97 -20.85
N GLY A 382 -5.99 9.65 -20.71
CA GLY A 382 -7.04 8.79 -21.24
C GLY A 382 -6.98 8.65 -22.77
N ASP A 383 -5.77 8.58 -23.34
CA ASP A 383 -5.52 8.40 -24.78
C ASP A 383 -5.41 6.91 -25.12
N GLY A 384 -6.52 6.32 -25.58
CA GLY A 384 -6.59 4.90 -25.93
C GLY A 384 -6.33 4.64 -27.42
N GLU A 385 -5.94 3.41 -27.74
CA GLU A 385 -5.62 2.98 -29.12
C GLU A 385 -6.74 3.27 -30.13
N TYR A 386 -8.00 3.15 -29.70
CA TYR A 386 -9.20 3.35 -30.53
C TYR A 386 -9.96 4.64 -30.20
N GLY A 387 -9.31 5.59 -29.53
CA GLY A 387 -9.91 6.85 -29.07
C GLY A 387 -9.88 7.01 -27.55
N PRO A 388 -10.61 7.99 -27.00
CA PRO A 388 -10.57 8.30 -25.58
C PRO A 388 -11.00 7.10 -24.73
N THR A 389 -10.23 6.84 -23.68
CA THR A 389 -10.54 5.85 -22.64
C THR A 389 -10.75 6.54 -21.30
N ASP A 390 -11.60 5.97 -20.45
CA ASP A 390 -11.75 6.44 -19.08
C ASP A 390 -10.55 6.07 -18.20
N ASP A 391 -9.67 5.16 -18.65
CA ASP A 391 -8.48 4.79 -17.91
C ASP A 391 -7.35 5.81 -18.10
N LEU A 392 -7.17 6.66 -17.09
CA LEU A 392 -6.17 7.74 -17.09
C LEU A 392 -4.72 7.28 -16.99
N LEU A 393 -4.48 5.97 -16.79
CA LEU A 393 -3.13 5.42 -16.91
C LEU A 393 -2.64 5.34 -18.36
N ASN A 394 -3.52 5.62 -19.33
CA ASN A 394 -3.16 5.81 -20.72
C ASN A 394 -2.87 7.29 -20.96
N CYS A 395 -1.63 7.70 -20.72
CA CYS A 395 -1.17 9.05 -21.02
C CYS A 395 -0.17 9.06 -22.18
N ARG A 396 -0.18 10.16 -22.93
CA ARG A 396 0.77 10.42 -24.01
C ARG A 396 1.31 11.83 -23.88
N GLN A 397 2.64 11.96 -23.94
CA GLN A 397 3.31 13.26 -23.95
C GLN A 397 4.09 13.44 -25.25
N TRP A 398 4.03 14.65 -25.80
CA TRP A 398 4.79 15.08 -26.98
C TRP A 398 5.70 16.24 -26.62
N VAL A 399 6.94 16.17 -27.09
CA VAL A 399 7.97 17.21 -26.96
C VAL A 399 8.51 17.48 -28.37
N GLU A 400 8.76 18.75 -28.70
CA GLU A 400 9.31 19.08 -30.02
C GLU A 400 10.80 18.70 -30.08
N LYS A 401 11.26 18.22 -31.24
CA LYS A 401 12.66 17.79 -31.42
C LYS A 401 13.67 18.87 -30.99
N LYS A 402 13.41 20.13 -31.31
CA LYS A 402 14.29 21.26 -30.95
C LYS A 402 14.44 21.45 -29.44
N GLU A 403 13.45 21.02 -28.64
CA GLU A 403 13.49 21.11 -27.18
C GLU A 403 14.34 20.00 -26.58
N LEU A 404 14.43 18.86 -27.26
CA LEU A 404 15.37 17.78 -26.92
C LEU A 404 16.82 18.19 -27.24
N GLU A 405 17.03 18.92 -28.34
CA GLU A 405 18.36 19.36 -28.79
C GLU A 405 18.97 20.47 -27.90
N ILE A 406 18.16 21.34 -27.29
CA ILE A 406 18.63 22.40 -26.37
C ILE A 406 19.26 21.81 -25.09
N CYS A 407 18.90 20.58 -24.72
CA CYS A 407 19.42 19.89 -23.54
C CYS A 407 20.68 19.03 -23.80
N GLY A 408 21.27 19.11 -25.01
CA GLY A 408 22.67 18.77 -25.20
C GLY A 408 23.02 17.33 -25.60
N GLN A 409 22.12 16.53 -26.21
CA GLN A 409 22.55 15.29 -26.89
C GLN A 409 21.80 14.94 -28.19
N ASP A 410 22.59 14.53 -29.19
CA ASP A 410 22.18 13.82 -30.41
C ASP A 410 21.77 12.38 -30.06
N HIS A 411 20.52 12.18 -29.66
CA HIS A 411 19.91 10.84 -29.66
C HIS A 411 18.97 10.69 -30.85
N HIS A 412 19.40 9.89 -31.84
CA HIS A 412 18.52 9.30 -32.84
C HIS A 412 17.56 8.31 -32.17
N GLN A 413 16.45 8.80 -31.61
CA GLN A 413 15.27 7.98 -31.36
C GLN A 413 14.30 8.13 -32.53
N GLN A 414 14.28 7.10 -33.39
CA GLN A 414 13.13 6.81 -34.22
C GLN A 414 11.95 6.47 -33.31
N GLY A 415 10.77 6.99 -33.65
CA GLY A 415 9.54 6.87 -32.86
C GLY A 415 9.30 5.45 -32.37
N GLY A 416 9.28 5.29 -31.04
CA GLY A 416 8.98 4.04 -30.36
C GLY A 416 7.50 3.96 -30.00
N GLU A 417 6.93 2.77 -30.17
CA GLU A 417 5.58 2.41 -29.73
C GLU A 417 5.37 2.61 -28.22
N PRO A 418 4.15 2.94 -27.76
CA PRO A 418 3.89 3.10 -26.33
C PRO A 418 3.78 1.73 -25.64
N LEU A 419 4.52 1.53 -24.54
CA LEU A 419 4.45 0.32 -23.72
C LEU A 419 4.25 0.64 -22.21
N TRP A 420 3.04 0.35 -21.73
CA TRP A 420 2.47 -0.01 -20.40
C TRP A 420 2.77 0.69 -19.06
N ARG A 421 1.65 0.84 -18.30
CA ARG A 421 1.41 1.12 -16.86
C ARG A 421 2.07 2.38 -16.27
N GLN A 422 1.23 3.37 -16.04
CA GLN A 422 1.59 4.67 -15.49
C GLN A 422 0.87 4.89 -14.17
N ASP A 423 1.43 5.70 -13.27
CA ASP A 423 0.76 6.18 -12.07
C ASP A 423 0.56 7.71 -12.14
N LEU A 424 -0.62 8.19 -11.76
CA LEU A 424 -1.01 9.59 -11.85
C LEU A 424 -1.34 10.15 -10.47
N GLN A 425 -0.63 11.19 -10.06
CA GLN A 425 -0.89 11.97 -8.86
C GLN A 425 -1.22 13.42 -9.23
N LEU A 426 -2.24 14.00 -8.61
CA LEU A 426 -2.66 15.37 -8.81
C LEU A 426 -2.75 16.10 -7.48
N LEU A 427 -2.00 17.19 -7.39
CA LEU A 427 -1.91 18.05 -6.24
C LEU A 427 -2.54 19.42 -6.53
N ARG A 428 -3.03 20.06 -5.47
CA ARG A 428 -3.39 21.47 -5.45
C ARG A 428 -2.30 22.28 -4.77
N SER A 429 -2.02 23.49 -5.27
CA SER A 429 -1.12 24.44 -4.61
C SER A 429 -1.81 25.78 -4.35
N GLU A 430 -1.97 26.16 -3.08
CA GLU A 430 -2.43 27.50 -2.66
C GLU A 430 -1.24 28.35 -2.14
N CYS A 431 -1.22 29.65 -2.43
CA CYS A 431 -0.30 30.58 -1.74
C CYS A 431 -0.95 31.07 -0.44
N GLY A 432 -0.30 30.87 0.70
CA GLY A 432 -0.68 31.50 1.96
C GLY A 432 -0.38 33.00 1.95
N GLY A 433 -1.42 33.83 1.95
CA GLY A 433 -1.36 35.26 2.25
C GLY A 433 -2.54 35.62 3.17
N LEU A 434 -2.24 36.32 4.27
CA LEU A 434 -3.10 36.71 5.41
C LEU A 434 -4.42 37.46 5.03
N PRO A 435 -5.41 37.54 5.96
CA PRO A 435 -6.82 37.71 5.63
C PRO A 435 -7.18 39.16 5.31
N GLY A 436 -8.04 39.34 4.31
CA GLY A 436 -8.53 40.67 3.96
C GLY A 436 -9.54 40.63 2.84
N VAL A 437 -10.75 41.04 3.18
CA VAL A 437 -11.90 41.39 2.32
C VAL A 437 -12.84 40.24 1.98
N GLU A 438 -13.71 39.96 2.97
CA GLU A 438 -15.12 39.64 2.70
C GLU A 438 -15.69 40.62 1.65
N PHE A 439 -16.25 40.09 0.57
CA PHE A 439 -17.38 40.75 -0.09
C PHE A 439 -18.63 39.97 0.28
N CYS A 440 -19.33 40.46 1.31
CA CYS A 440 -20.70 40.05 1.59
C CYS A 440 -21.55 40.39 0.37
N ALA A 441 -22.18 39.37 -0.22
CA ALA A 441 -23.31 39.55 -1.11
C ALA A 441 -24.50 40.09 -0.30
N GLY A 442 -24.67 41.42 -0.31
CA GLY A 442 -25.88 42.07 0.15
C GLY A 442 -26.80 42.40 -1.02
N ARG A 443 -27.89 41.67 -1.16
CA ARG A 443 -29.15 42.14 -1.77
C ARG A 443 -30.30 41.47 -1.02
N PRO A 444 -31.52 42.04 -1.02
CA PRO A 444 -31.96 43.42 -1.29
C PRO A 444 -32.93 43.95 -0.20
N HIS A 445 -33.34 45.23 -0.24
CA HIS A 445 -34.75 45.67 -0.29
C HIS A 445 -34.93 47.21 -0.24
N PRO A 446 -36.12 47.75 -0.58
CA PRO A 446 -36.32 49.00 -1.29
C PRO A 446 -36.82 50.13 -0.38
N VAL A 447 -36.62 51.38 -0.82
CA VAL A 447 -37.63 52.46 -0.97
C VAL A 447 -37.13 53.37 -2.08
#